data_AF-A0A6C0C8F8-F1
#
_entry.id   AF-A0A6C0C8F8-F1
#
_cell.length_a   1.000
_cell.length_b   1.000
_cell.length_c   1.000
_cell.angle_alpha   90.00
_cell.angle_beta   90.00
_cell.angle_gamma   90.00
#
_symmetry.space_group_name_H-M   'P 1'
#
loop_
_entity.id
_entity.type
_entity.pdbx_description
1 polymer ?
#
loop_
_entity_poly.entity_id
_entity_poly.type
_entity_poly.pdbx_seq_one_letter_code
_entity_poly.pdbx_strand_id
1 'polypeptide(L)'
;MDFINKRLDKNNVEVVIYHARCPDGQGGAFAVWYFNKSNFGEDRANSIYYKPASHGEPITEDFYTKFKDKNVVIVDFSYPLVILKKIIKVAKTFVILDHHKSAREDLVAIPEELKIFDMARSGAVIAWNHFFEDRPVPQFLLHIQDRDLWKNSLEGTNEFVTYFYEKKFDFHLWEKYMDDAKCQKAIRIGRYWLEYKKLQVSKAVKVASRIIQNIDGMYVVIAYSSYPTYGSEIGSELLNKYPLVDFFVSCLYKLHKKETCFSLRSADNRQIDVSEIAVKHGGGGHRNAAGLCLNGFRVELPYKEAKDTYLEVLEKITVKYVEQQDDKMEIKIPYILINCKDFGEKFFKTPDQLFVDLIHRKFKNAALLVFRLSRRYLGNFIRHLTTLCTILTLHPKKLRSFAIRSL
;
A
#
# COMPACT_ATOMS: atom_id res chain seq x y z
N MET A 1 -29.59 20.49 -16.16
CA MET A 1 -29.52 20.77 -14.70
C MET A 1 -28.49 21.86 -14.61
N ASP A 2 -28.96 23.10 -14.62
CA ASP A 2 -28.10 24.20 -14.99
C ASP A 2 -27.27 24.63 -13.79
N PHE A 3 -26.03 24.15 -13.74
CA PHE A 3 -24.97 24.62 -12.85
C PHE A 3 -24.49 26.04 -13.21
N ILE A 4 -25.30 26.79 -13.97
CA ILE A 4 -25.01 28.12 -14.47
C ILE A 4 -24.76 29.05 -13.28
N ASN A 5 -23.69 29.85 -13.38
CA ASN A 5 -23.27 30.85 -12.39
C ASN A 5 -22.87 30.31 -11.01
N LYS A 6 -22.41 29.05 -10.91
CA LYS A 6 -21.90 28.47 -9.65
C LYS A 6 -20.39 28.66 -9.44
N ARG A 7 -19.67 29.38 -10.30
CA ARG A 7 -18.21 29.57 -10.20
C ARG A 7 -17.82 30.16 -8.84
N LEU A 8 -16.82 29.58 -8.18
CA LEU A 8 -16.33 30.02 -6.86
C LEU A 8 -15.97 31.52 -6.84
N ASP A 9 -16.48 32.23 -5.83
CA ASP A 9 -15.89 33.48 -5.35
C ASP A 9 -14.74 33.18 -4.37
N LYS A 10 -13.51 33.17 -4.87
CA LYS A 10 -12.30 32.82 -4.09
C LYS A 10 -12.07 33.76 -2.89
N ASN A 11 -12.59 34.99 -2.95
CA ASN A 11 -12.42 36.00 -1.91
C ASN A 11 -13.46 35.88 -0.80
N ASN A 12 -14.45 35.00 -0.96
CA ASN A 12 -15.54 34.87 -0.01
C ASN A 12 -15.89 33.42 0.33
N VAL A 13 -14.88 32.55 0.51
CA VAL A 13 -15.11 31.15 0.90
C VAL A 13 -15.76 31.05 2.28
N GLU A 14 -16.81 30.25 2.42
CA GLU A 14 -17.53 30.06 3.68
C GLU A 14 -17.44 28.62 4.20
N VAL A 15 -17.22 27.66 3.30
CA VAL A 15 -17.12 26.25 3.65
C VAL A 15 -15.96 25.60 2.91
N VAL A 16 -15.12 24.86 3.64
CA VAL A 16 -14.04 24.05 3.07
C VAL A 16 -14.21 22.62 3.54
N ILE A 17 -14.41 21.71 2.58
CA ILE A 17 -14.38 20.27 2.82
C ILE A 17 -13.01 19.76 2.40
N TYR A 18 -12.40 18.91 3.22
CA TYR A 18 -11.08 18.35 2.92
C TYR A 18 -10.95 16.91 3.41
N HIS A 19 -10.02 16.15 2.84
CA HIS A 19 -9.78 14.77 3.27
C HIS A 19 -9.32 14.72 4.74
N ALA A 20 -10.08 14.00 5.56
CA ALA A 20 -9.80 13.82 6.97
C ALA A 20 -8.53 12.98 7.17
N ARG A 21 -7.69 13.38 8.14
CA ARG A 21 -6.46 12.64 8.53
C ARG A 21 -5.47 12.39 7.37
N CYS A 22 -5.59 13.16 6.29
CA CYS A 22 -4.64 13.19 5.19
C CYS A 22 -3.86 14.52 5.27
N PRO A 23 -2.52 14.51 5.38
CA PRO A 23 -1.73 15.73 5.36
C PRO A 23 -1.88 16.55 4.08
N ASP A 24 -2.21 15.93 2.95
CA ASP A 24 -2.47 16.63 1.70
C ASP A 24 -3.79 17.42 1.74
N GLY A 25 -4.90 16.78 2.11
CA GLY A 25 -6.17 17.48 2.34
C GLY A 25 -6.09 18.53 3.45
N GLN A 26 -5.36 18.26 4.54
CA GLN A 26 -5.08 19.25 5.58
C GLN A 26 -4.24 20.43 5.06
N GLY A 27 -3.25 20.17 4.20
CA GLY A 27 -2.47 21.20 3.51
C GLY A 27 -3.32 22.04 2.57
N GLY A 28 -4.29 21.42 1.90
CA GLY A 28 -5.30 22.08 1.11
C GLY A 28 -6.18 23.03 1.92
N ALA A 29 -6.72 22.56 3.05
CA ALA A 29 -7.48 23.40 3.97
C ALA A 29 -6.62 24.54 4.54
N PHE A 30 -5.35 24.27 4.87
CA PHE A 30 -4.40 25.30 5.31
C PHE A 30 -4.20 26.38 4.26
N ALA A 31 -4.06 26.03 2.97
CA ALA A 31 -3.89 27.01 1.89
C ALA A 31 -5.07 27.98 1.83
N VAL A 32 -6.32 27.48 1.97
CA VAL A 32 -7.52 28.34 1.99
C VAL A 32 -7.55 29.23 3.23
N TRP A 33 -7.24 28.68 4.41
CA TRP A 33 -7.18 29.44 5.66
C TRP A 33 -6.14 30.55 5.58
N TYR A 34 -4.93 30.22 5.11
CA TYR A 34 -3.82 31.15 5.01
C TYR A 34 -4.08 32.26 3.99
N PHE A 35 -4.76 31.94 2.88
CA PHE A 35 -5.23 32.93 1.91
C PHE A 35 -6.19 33.93 2.55
N ASN A 36 -7.20 33.45 3.26
CA ASN A 36 -8.18 34.32 3.91
C ASN A 36 -7.54 35.17 5.01
N LYS A 37 -6.63 34.58 5.81
CA LYS A 37 -5.89 35.30 6.84
C LYS A 37 -5.03 36.42 6.24
N SER A 38 -4.28 36.09 5.19
CA SER A 38 -3.32 37.02 4.55
C SER A 38 -4.01 38.20 3.86
N ASN A 39 -5.23 38.04 3.34
CA ASN A 39 -5.92 39.07 2.57
C ASN A 39 -7.00 39.81 3.37
N PHE A 40 -7.63 39.14 4.35
CA PHE A 40 -8.83 39.65 5.03
C PHE A 40 -8.75 39.58 6.56
N GLY A 41 -7.62 39.13 7.11
CA GLY A 41 -7.40 39.02 8.54
C GLY A 41 -7.83 37.67 9.15
N GLU A 42 -7.36 37.44 10.37
CA GLU A 42 -7.50 36.16 11.06
C GLU A 42 -8.96 35.81 11.42
N ASP A 43 -9.76 36.81 11.83
CA ASP A 43 -11.18 36.61 12.13
C ASP A 43 -11.93 36.09 10.90
N ARG A 44 -11.59 36.61 9.71
CA ARG A 44 -12.16 36.12 8.46
C ARG A 44 -11.78 34.67 8.19
N ALA A 45 -10.52 34.30 8.39
CA ALA A 45 -10.04 32.93 8.20
C ALA A 45 -10.71 31.94 9.17
N ASN A 46 -10.90 32.35 10.43
CA ASN A 46 -11.48 31.53 11.49
C ASN A 46 -13.01 31.43 11.41
N SER A 47 -13.69 32.35 10.72
CA SER A 47 -15.14 32.26 10.47
C SER A 47 -15.55 31.19 9.45
N ILE A 48 -14.61 30.63 8.68
CA ILE A 48 -14.87 29.60 7.67
C ILE A 48 -15.17 28.27 8.35
N TYR A 49 -16.19 27.56 7.85
CA TYR A 49 -16.48 26.21 8.30
C TYR A 49 -15.58 25.18 7.62
N TYR A 50 -14.57 24.68 8.33
CA TYR A 50 -13.68 23.60 7.86
C TYR A 50 -14.20 22.24 8.30
N LYS A 51 -14.57 21.41 7.32
CA LYS A 51 -15.13 20.08 7.56
C LYS A 51 -14.19 18.98 7.05
N PRO A 52 -13.57 18.20 7.95
CA PRO A 52 -12.88 16.97 7.54
C PRO A 52 -13.91 15.95 7.04
N ALA A 53 -13.59 15.25 5.95
CA ALA A 53 -14.43 14.23 5.33
C ALA A 53 -13.68 12.91 5.10
N SER A 54 -14.35 11.80 5.32
CA SER A 54 -13.84 10.44 5.05
C SER A 54 -14.83 9.69 4.15
N HIS A 55 -14.32 8.75 3.33
CA HIS A 55 -15.19 7.87 2.56
C HIS A 55 -16.05 6.98 3.47
N GLY A 56 -17.28 6.69 3.05
CA GLY A 56 -18.21 5.84 3.78
C GLY A 56 -18.94 6.52 4.95
N GLU A 57 -18.71 7.81 5.19
CA GLU A 57 -19.50 8.57 6.16
C GLU A 57 -20.98 8.62 5.73
N PRO A 58 -21.94 8.34 6.64
CA PRO A 58 -23.36 8.46 6.34
C PRO A 58 -23.73 9.89 5.94
N ILE A 59 -24.49 10.04 4.85
CA ILE A 59 -24.99 11.33 4.38
C ILE A 59 -26.49 11.40 4.65
N THR A 60 -26.89 12.29 5.55
CA THR A 60 -28.30 12.60 5.86
C THR A 60 -28.81 13.73 4.97
N GLU A 61 -30.11 14.02 4.98
CA GLU A 61 -30.60 15.21 4.25
C GLU A 61 -30.16 16.53 4.92
N ASP A 62 -30.04 16.54 6.25
CA ASP A 62 -29.50 17.70 7.00
C ASP A 62 -28.05 18.03 6.65
N PHE A 63 -27.30 17.07 6.10
CA PHE A 63 -25.95 17.30 5.59
C PHE A 63 -25.89 18.47 4.60
N TYR A 64 -26.90 18.58 3.71
CA TYR A 64 -26.91 19.59 2.65
C TYR A 64 -27.19 21.00 3.16
N THR A 65 -27.82 21.14 4.34
CA THR A 65 -28.16 22.44 4.93
C THR A 65 -26.92 23.29 5.21
N LYS A 66 -25.79 22.65 5.54
CA LYS A 66 -24.51 23.32 5.81
C LYS A 66 -23.88 23.97 4.57
N PHE A 67 -24.32 23.58 3.38
CA PHE A 67 -23.82 24.10 2.11
C PHE A 67 -24.80 25.06 1.44
N LYS A 68 -26.03 25.16 1.96
CA LYS A 68 -27.09 25.96 1.34
C LYS A 68 -26.69 27.44 1.29
N ASP A 69 -26.72 28.02 0.09
CA ASP A 69 -26.40 29.41 -0.22
C ASP A 69 -24.99 29.84 0.24
N LYS A 70 -24.05 28.88 0.40
CA LYS A 70 -22.65 29.11 0.78
C LYS A 70 -21.69 29.04 -0.39
N ASN A 71 -20.55 29.72 -0.27
CA ASN A 71 -19.42 29.55 -1.18
C ASN A 71 -18.54 28.37 -0.72
N VAL A 72 -18.61 27.25 -1.44
CA VAL A 72 -18.07 25.95 -1.01
C VAL A 72 -16.84 25.55 -1.81
N VAL A 73 -15.82 25.06 -1.12
CA VAL A 73 -14.62 24.46 -1.70
C VAL A 73 -14.50 23.02 -1.20
N ILE A 74 -14.18 22.08 -2.10
CA ILE A 74 -13.74 20.73 -1.72
C ILE A 74 -12.30 20.56 -2.17
N VAL A 75 -11.43 20.04 -1.30
CA VAL A 75 -10.01 19.83 -1.58
C VAL A 75 -9.57 18.42 -1.21
N ASP A 76 -8.81 17.78 -2.10
CA ASP A 76 -8.20 16.45 -1.89
C ASP A 76 -9.22 15.34 -1.59
N PHE A 77 -10.48 15.54 -1.96
CA PHE A 77 -11.56 14.62 -1.66
C PHE A 77 -12.67 14.77 -2.68
N SER A 78 -13.30 13.66 -3.06
CA SER A 78 -14.48 13.69 -3.91
C SER A 78 -15.58 12.79 -3.35
N TYR A 79 -16.77 13.37 -3.21
CA TYR A 79 -17.98 12.59 -3.01
C TYR A 79 -18.40 11.92 -4.34
N PRO A 80 -19.18 10.83 -4.29
CA PRO A 80 -19.82 10.28 -5.48
C PRO A 80 -20.64 11.34 -6.24
N LEU A 81 -20.69 11.24 -7.56
CA LEU A 81 -21.35 12.22 -8.45
C LEU A 81 -22.76 12.63 -7.98
N VAL A 82 -23.57 11.69 -7.51
CA VAL A 82 -24.94 11.95 -7.02
C VAL A 82 -24.95 12.95 -5.86
N ILE A 83 -23.98 12.84 -4.95
CA ILE A 83 -23.84 13.72 -3.79
C ILE A 83 -23.27 15.07 -4.23
N LEU A 84 -22.25 15.08 -5.09
CA LEU A 84 -21.69 16.33 -5.63
C LEU A 84 -22.76 17.19 -6.31
N LYS A 85 -23.62 16.58 -7.16
CA LYS A 85 -24.73 17.30 -7.81
C LYS A 85 -25.68 17.95 -6.80
N LYS A 86 -25.99 17.27 -5.69
CA LYS A 86 -26.83 17.84 -4.62
C LYS A 86 -26.12 18.99 -3.90
N ILE A 87 -24.83 18.86 -3.59
CA ILE A 87 -24.03 19.94 -2.98
C ILE A 87 -24.00 21.17 -3.89
N ILE A 88 -23.65 21.01 -5.17
CA ILE A 88 -23.56 22.10 -6.15
C ILE A 88 -24.92 22.80 -6.32
N LYS A 89 -26.02 22.04 -6.30
CA LYS A 89 -27.37 22.58 -6.41
C LYS A 89 -27.71 23.53 -5.27
N VAL A 90 -27.37 23.17 -4.02
CA VAL A 90 -27.70 23.99 -2.84
C VAL A 90 -26.69 25.10 -2.57
N ALA A 91 -25.42 24.95 -2.98
CA ALA A 91 -24.37 25.94 -2.79
C ALA A 91 -24.63 27.22 -3.59
N LYS A 92 -24.16 28.37 -3.10
CA LYS A 92 -24.16 29.63 -3.88
C LYS A 92 -23.10 29.56 -4.97
N THR A 93 -21.87 29.24 -4.59
CA THR A 93 -20.77 28.93 -5.52
C THR A 93 -20.03 27.68 -5.07
N PHE A 94 -19.31 27.05 -5.99
CA PHE A 94 -18.65 25.78 -5.76
C PHE A 94 -17.35 25.67 -6.57
N VAL A 95 -16.34 25.03 -5.98
CA VAL A 95 -15.25 24.39 -6.74
C VAL A 95 -14.80 23.11 -6.04
N ILE A 96 -14.36 22.12 -6.81
CA ILE A 96 -13.64 20.94 -6.32
C ILE A 96 -12.21 20.91 -6.87
N LEU A 97 -11.24 20.68 -5.98
CA LEU A 97 -9.81 20.64 -6.26
C LEU A 97 -9.31 19.24 -5.90
N ASP A 98 -9.02 18.40 -6.91
CA ASP A 98 -8.73 16.99 -6.66
C ASP A 98 -7.69 16.41 -7.64
N HIS A 99 -7.06 15.32 -7.21
CA HIS A 99 -6.04 14.58 -7.96
C HIS A 99 -6.21 13.06 -7.85
N HIS A 100 -7.28 12.58 -7.21
CA HIS A 100 -7.52 11.15 -7.05
C HIS A 100 -8.00 10.49 -8.34
N LYS A 101 -7.31 9.43 -8.78
CA LYS A 101 -7.72 8.64 -9.95
C LYS A 101 -9.15 8.10 -9.81
N SER A 102 -9.56 7.71 -8.61
CA SER A 102 -10.92 7.21 -8.31
C SER A 102 -12.01 8.26 -8.51
N ALA A 103 -11.70 9.54 -8.40
CA ALA A 103 -12.66 10.63 -8.61
C ALA A 103 -12.82 10.98 -10.10
N ARG A 104 -11.87 10.58 -10.95
CA ARG A 104 -11.80 11.01 -12.36
C ARG A 104 -13.11 10.79 -13.11
N GLU A 105 -13.71 9.61 -13.00
CA GLU A 105 -14.93 9.26 -13.74
C GLU A 105 -16.11 10.15 -13.34
N ASP A 106 -16.32 10.35 -12.05
CA ASP A 106 -17.37 11.22 -11.53
C ASP A 106 -17.14 12.69 -11.91
N LEU A 107 -15.89 13.15 -11.86
CA LEU A 107 -15.52 14.54 -12.14
C LEU A 107 -15.60 14.91 -13.62
N VAL A 108 -15.61 13.95 -14.55
CA VAL A 108 -15.90 14.24 -15.97
C VAL A 108 -17.28 14.90 -16.14
N ALA A 109 -18.26 14.53 -15.31
CA ALA A 109 -19.61 15.07 -15.37
C ALA A 109 -19.79 16.43 -14.66
N ILE A 110 -18.75 16.95 -14.02
CA ILE A 110 -18.74 18.27 -13.38
C ILE A 110 -18.18 19.31 -14.39
N PRO A 111 -18.80 20.49 -14.56
CA PRO A 111 -18.29 21.53 -15.45
C PRO A 111 -16.86 21.97 -15.11
N GLU A 112 -16.07 22.33 -16.12
CA GLU A 112 -14.65 22.72 -15.96
C GLU A 112 -14.48 23.96 -15.06
N GLU A 113 -15.41 24.92 -15.10
CA GLU A 113 -15.38 26.10 -14.26
C GLU A 113 -15.64 25.82 -12.77
N LEU A 114 -16.09 24.60 -12.44
CA LEU A 114 -16.40 24.14 -11.08
C LEU A 114 -15.41 23.11 -10.57
N LYS A 115 -14.36 22.78 -11.33
CA LYS A 115 -13.35 21.80 -10.91
C LYS A 115 -11.94 22.17 -11.35
N ILE A 116 -10.97 21.70 -10.59
CA ILE A 116 -9.58 21.58 -11.02
C ILE A 116 -9.18 20.15 -10.71
N PHE A 117 -9.00 19.35 -11.76
CA PHE A 117 -8.53 17.97 -11.64
C PHE A 117 -7.12 17.85 -12.21
N ASP A 118 -6.13 17.60 -11.36
CA ASP A 118 -4.72 17.56 -11.77
C ASP A 118 -3.94 16.45 -11.07
N MET A 119 -3.69 15.36 -11.78
CA MET A 119 -2.92 14.21 -11.28
C MET A 119 -1.41 14.49 -11.06
N ALA A 120 -0.87 15.61 -11.56
CA ALA A 120 0.56 15.93 -11.47
C ALA A 120 0.93 16.69 -10.18
N ARG A 121 -0.07 17.22 -9.48
CA ARG A 121 0.04 17.98 -8.23
C ARG A 121 -0.81 17.34 -7.15
N SER A 122 -0.40 17.50 -5.90
CA SER A 122 -1.21 17.04 -4.76
C SER A 122 -2.32 18.07 -4.47
N GLY A 123 -3.39 17.66 -3.78
CA GLY A 123 -4.51 18.52 -3.39
C GLY A 123 -4.07 19.79 -2.66
N ALA A 124 -3.06 19.71 -1.79
CA ALA A 124 -2.49 20.89 -1.11
C ALA A 124 -1.91 21.92 -2.09
N VAL A 125 -1.17 21.45 -3.10
CA VAL A 125 -0.52 22.31 -4.09
C VAL A 125 -1.50 22.83 -5.13
N ILE A 126 -2.53 22.04 -5.49
CA ILE A 126 -3.65 22.51 -6.31
C ILE A 126 -4.35 23.67 -5.60
N ALA A 127 -4.69 23.50 -4.32
CA ALA A 127 -5.32 24.55 -3.53
C ALA A 127 -4.43 25.79 -3.39
N TRP A 128 -3.14 25.62 -3.09
CA TRP A 128 -2.21 26.75 -3.02
C TRP A 128 -2.22 27.56 -4.32
N ASN A 129 -2.02 26.91 -5.48
CA ASN A 129 -1.97 27.60 -6.76
C ASN A 129 -3.32 28.21 -7.17
N HIS A 130 -4.44 27.64 -6.74
CA HIS A 130 -5.77 28.18 -7.03
C HIS A 130 -6.02 29.51 -6.29
N PHE A 131 -5.58 29.60 -5.03
CA PHE A 131 -5.77 30.79 -4.20
C PHE A 131 -4.65 31.82 -4.34
N PHE A 132 -3.43 31.38 -4.67
CA PHE A 132 -2.25 32.22 -4.86
C PHE A 132 -1.68 32.06 -6.25
N GLU A 133 -2.01 33.00 -7.16
CA GLU A 133 -1.54 32.96 -8.55
C GLU A 133 -0.04 33.29 -8.67
N ASP A 134 0.44 34.27 -7.89
CA ASP A 134 1.80 34.80 -8.01
C ASP A 134 2.73 34.45 -6.82
N ARG A 135 2.30 33.59 -5.89
CA ARG A 135 3.14 33.20 -4.74
C ARG A 135 3.72 31.80 -4.92
N PRO A 136 5.04 31.62 -4.68
CA PRO A 136 5.64 30.30 -4.70
C PRO A 136 4.99 29.39 -3.65
N VAL A 137 4.92 28.10 -3.95
CA VAL A 137 4.42 27.08 -3.02
C VAL A 137 5.42 26.95 -1.85
N PRO A 138 4.98 27.07 -0.58
CA PRO A 138 5.86 26.94 0.58
C PRO A 138 6.54 25.57 0.63
N GLN A 139 7.79 25.55 1.12
CA GLN A 139 8.61 24.32 1.14
C GLN A 139 7.92 23.16 1.86
N PHE A 140 7.18 23.42 2.94
CA PHE A 140 6.51 22.37 3.68
C PHE A 140 5.37 21.70 2.88
N LEU A 141 4.62 22.46 2.07
CA LEU A 141 3.61 21.90 1.17
C LEU A 141 4.26 21.11 0.02
N LEU A 142 5.44 21.53 -0.43
CA LEU A 142 6.21 20.77 -1.43
C LEU A 142 6.68 19.41 -0.88
N HIS A 143 7.10 19.33 0.39
CA HIS A 143 7.40 18.04 1.03
C HIS A 143 6.15 17.15 1.19
N ILE A 144 4.98 17.74 1.50
CA ILE A 144 3.70 17.00 1.50
C ILE A 144 3.43 16.41 0.13
N GLN A 145 3.52 17.21 -0.94
CA GLN A 145 3.33 16.76 -2.32
C GLN A 145 4.34 15.69 -2.74
N ASP A 146 5.62 15.88 -2.42
CA ASP A 146 6.68 14.94 -2.78
C ASP A 146 6.43 13.55 -2.18
N ARG A 147 5.90 13.52 -0.94
CA ARG A 147 5.48 12.29 -0.28
C ARG A 147 4.19 11.72 -0.87
N ASP A 148 3.18 12.56 -1.05
CA ASP A 148 1.86 12.16 -1.52
C ASP A 148 1.90 11.51 -2.92
N LEU A 149 2.65 12.14 -3.84
CA LEU A 149 2.85 11.63 -5.21
C LEU A 149 3.96 10.58 -5.32
N TRP A 150 4.59 10.17 -4.20
CA TRP A 150 5.71 9.23 -4.16
C TRP A 150 6.90 9.60 -5.06
N LYS A 151 7.13 10.90 -5.28
CA LYS A 151 8.18 11.40 -6.19
C LYS A 151 9.59 11.17 -5.63
N ASN A 152 9.76 11.28 -4.31
CA ASN A 152 11.08 11.19 -3.63
C ASN A 152 12.15 12.10 -4.26
N SER A 153 11.74 13.28 -4.69
CA SER A 153 12.57 14.23 -5.44
C SER A 153 13.20 15.30 -4.57
N LEU A 154 12.61 15.61 -3.39
CA LEU A 154 13.12 16.62 -2.48
C LEU A 154 13.94 15.98 -1.37
N GLU A 155 15.15 16.52 -1.15
CA GLU A 155 16.01 16.10 -0.05
C GLU A 155 15.30 16.35 1.29
N GLY A 156 15.35 15.38 2.19
CA GLY A 156 14.78 15.51 3.53
C GLY A 156 13.28 15.29 3.62
N THR A 157 12.56 14.97 2.53
CA THR A 157 11.11 14.71 2.58
C THR A 157 10.76 13.61 3.59
N ASN A 158 11.48 12.49 3.57
CA ASN A 158 11.17 11.36 4.45
C ASN A 158 11.33 11.73 5.93
N GLU A 159 12.37 12.49 6.26
CA GLU A 159 12.61 13.03 7.59
C GLU A 159 11.54 14.04 7.98
N PHE A 160 11.25 15.01 7.10
CA PHE A 160 10.24 16.04 7.31
C PHE A 160 8.89 15.40 7.64
N VAL A 161 8.38 14.52 6.78
CA VAL A 161 7.05 13.91 6.96
C VAL A 161 7.01 12.97 8.16
N THR A 162 8.12 12.30 8.49
CA THR A 162 8.21 11.46 9.71
C THR A 162 8.00 12.28 10.98
N TYR A 163 8.40 13.55 10.99
CA TYR A 163 8.19 14.43 12.14
C TYR A 163 6.88 15.24 12.04
N PHE A 164 6.59 15.78 10.86
CA PHE A 164 5.48 16.71 10.63
C PHE A 164 4.12 16.03 10.69
N TYR A 165 3.98 14.80 10.16
CA TYR A 165 2.69 14.09 10.15
C TYR A 165 2.23 13.66 11.54
N GLU A 166 3.14 13.62 12.52
CA GLU A 166 2.83 13.36 13.93
C GLU A 166 2.34 14.62 14.67
N LYS A 167 2.32 15.79 14.01
CA LYS A 167 1.78 17.01 14.60
C LYS A 167 0.26 17.04 14.43
N LYS A 168 -0.42 17.50 15.48
CA LYS A 168 -1.84 17.83 15.39
C LYS A 168 -2.04 18.84 14.25
N PHE A 169 -3.03 18.59 13.41
CA PHE A 169 -3.47 19.59 12.45
C PHE A 169 -4.10 20.77 13.18
N ASP A 170 -3.47 21.93 13.02
CA ASP A 170 -3.84 23.20 13.62
C ASP A 170 -3.25 24.29 12.74
N PHE A 171 -4.08 25.25 12.32
CA PHE A 171 -3.69 26.24 11.33
C PHE A 171 -2.50 27.08 11.79
N HIS A 172 -2.52 27.57 13.02
CA HIS A 172 -1.44 28.38 13.60
C HIS A 172 -0.15 27.59 13.84
N LEU A 173 -0.27 26.31 14.19
CA LEU A 173 0.89 25.44 14.31
C LEU A 173 1.53 25.19 12.94
N TRP A 174 0.71 24.98 11.91
CA TRP A 174 1.16 24.72 10.54
C TRP A 174 1.72 25.98 9.87
N GLU A 175 1.15 27.16 10.16
CA GLU A 175 1.64 28.45 9.67
C GLU A 175 3.10 28.69 10.03
N LYS A 176 3.58 28.17 11.16
CA LYS A 176 4.99 28.27 11.54
C LYS A 176 5.93 27.64 10.51
N TYR A 177 5.46 26.66 9.73
CA TYR A 177 6.23 26.01 8.66
C TYR A 177 6.23 26.80 7.34
N MET A 178 5.58 27.96 7.30
CA MET A 178 5.83 28.97 6.26
C MET A 178 7.26 29.53 6.35
N ASP A 179 7.91 29.44 7.51
CA ASP A 179 9.33 29.71 7.69
C ASP A 179 10.15 28.45 7.39
N ASP A 180 10.94 28.50 6.32
CA ASP A 180 11.80 27.39 5.89
C ASP A 180 12.79 26.95 6.98
N ALA A 181 13.19 27.83 7.91
CA ALA A 181 14.02 27.44 9.04
C ALA A 181 13.31 26.43 9.97
N LYS A 182 11.97 26.51 10.09
CA LYS A 182 11.17 25.51 10.81
C LYS A 182 11.08 24.20 10.04
N CYS A 183 10.98 24.23 8.71
CA CYS A 183 11.08 23.04 7.85
C CYS A 183 12.42 22.33 8.05
N GLN A 184 13.52 23.07 7.99
CA GLN A 184 14.86 22.53 8.21
C GLN A 184 15.04 21.97 9.62
N LYS A 185 14.45 22.61 10.63
CA LYS A 185 14.44 22.08 12.00
C LYS A 185 13.65 20.76 12.09
N ALA A 186 12.50 20.67 11.42
CA ALA A 186 11.72 19.44 11.35
C ALA A 186 12.47 18.31 10.66
N ILE A 187 13.19 18.58 9.56
CA ILE A 187 14.05 17.59 8.89
C ILE A 187 15.13 17.08 9.85
N ARG A 188 15.83 17.97 10.56
CA ARG A 188 16.87 17.56 11.53
C ARG A 188 16.33 16.65 12.64
N ILE A 189 15.16 16.98 13.20
CA ILE A 189 14.54 16.15 14.24
C ILE A 189 14.02 14.83 13.64
N GLY A 190 13.39 14.92 12.48
CA GLY A 190 12.83 13.81 11.72
C GLY A 190 13.86 12.75 11.35
N ARG A 191 15.13 13.14 11.15
CA ARG A 191 16.25 12.20 10.93
C ARG A 191 16.36 11.17 12.06
N TYR A 192 16.44 11.62 13.31
CA TYR A 192 16.54 10.73 14.47
C TYR A 192 15.29 9.86 14.66
N TRP A 193 14.11 10.44 14.37
CA TRP A 193 12.84 9.70 14.45
C TRP A 193 12.76 8.62 13.36
N LEU A 194 13.23 8.93 12.16
CA LEU A 194 13.27 7.99 11.04
C LEU A 194 14.26 6.85 11.31
N GLU A 195 15.42 7.13 11.90
CA GLU A 195 16.36 6.09 12.36
C GLU A 195 15.74 5.19 13.42
N TYR A 196 15.09 5.78 14.43
CA TYR A 196 14.40 5.00 15.46
C TYR A 196 13.26 4.16 14.87
N LYS A 197 12.47 4.71 13.95
CA LYS A 197 11.43 3.99 13.22
C LYS A 197 12.00 2.79 12.47
N LYS A 198 13.10 2.97 11.73
CA LYS A 198 13.79 1.85 11.03
C LYS A 198 14.23 0.75 12.01
N LEU A 199 14.72 1.10 13.20
CA LEU A 199 15.05 0.12 14.23
C LEU A 199 13.82 -0.66 14.73
N GLN A 200 12.68 0.00 14.92
CA GLN A 200 11.43 -0.68 15.33
C GLN A 200 10.91 -1.60 14.24
N VAL A 201 10.89 -1.14 12.99
CA VAL A 201 10.49 -1.97 11.83
C VAL A 201 11.39 -3.19 11.73
N SER A 202 12.71 -3.02 11.81
CA SER A 202 13.65 -4.15 11.77
C SER A 202 13.43 -5.17 12.91
N LYS A 203 13.11 -4.70 14.12
CA LYS A 203 12.75 -5.58 15.25
C LYS A 203 11.47 -6.36 14.95
N ALA A 204 10.43 -5.71 14.44
CA ALA A 204 9.17 -6.37 14.09
C ALA A 204 9.35 -7.39 12.96
N VAL A 205 10.15 -7.07 11.94
CA VAL A 205 10.49 -7.97 10.82
C VAL A 205 11.22 -9.23 11.31
N LYS A 206 12.10 -9.11 12.33
CA LYS A 206 12.84 -10.25 12.89
C LYS A 206 11.96 -11.25 13.64
N VAL A 207 10.88 -10.79 14.26
CA VAL A 207 9.98 -11.63 15.08
C VAL A 207 8.68 -11.99 14.36
N ALA A 208 8.49 -11.51 13.12
CA ALA A 208 7.31 -11.83 12.32
C ALA A 208 7.27 -13.34 12.01
N SER A 209 6.11 -13.93 12.20
CA SER A 209 5.86 -15.33 11.84
C SER A 209 5.54 -15.42 10.35
N ARG A 210 5.91 -16.53 9.72
CA ARG A 210 5.53 -16.86 8.34
C ARG A 210 4.91 -18.24 8.36
N ILE A 211 3.70 -18.35 7.85
CA ILE A 211 2.96 -19.62 7.79
C ILE A 211 2.40 -19.82 6.39
N ILE A 212 1.93 -21.03 6.13
CA ILE A 212 1.24 -21.38 4.89
C ILE A 212 -0.21 -21.62 5.24
N GLN A 213 -1.14 -20.96 4.57
CA GLN A 213 -2.57 -21.21 4.71
C GLN A 213 -3.18 -21.61 3.37
N ASN A 214 -4.20 -22.48 3.40
CA ASN A 214 -5.01 -22.79 2.23
C ASN A 214 -6.16 -21.78 2.14
N ILE A 215 -6.12 -20.92 1.11
CA ILE A 215 -7.15 -19.94 0.79
C ILE A 215 -7.82 -20.43 -0.49
N ASP A 216 -9.05 -20.92 -0.39
CA ASP A 216 -9.87 -21.38 -1.51
C ASP A 216 -9.15 -22.39 -2.44
N GLY A 217 -8.48 -23.38 -1.85
CA GLY A 217 -7.73 -24.40 -2.58
C GLY A 217 -6.31 -23.98 -2.98
N MET A 218 -5.90 -22.72 -2.75
CA MET A 218 -4.55 -22.24 -3.03
C MET A 218 -3.69 -22.18 -1.77
N TYR A 219 -2.49 -22.75 -1.82
CA TYR A 219 -1.50 -22.57 -0.74
C TYR A 219 -0.80 -21.22 -0.85
N VAL A 220 -0.99 -20.38 0.17
CA VAL A 220 -0.50 -19.00 0.24
C VAL A 220 0.45 -18.83 1.41
N VAL A 221 1.60 -18.21 1.16
CA VAL A 221 2.62 -17.94 2.19
C VAL A 221 2.35 -16.56 2.77
N ILE A 222 2.07 -16.48 4.08
CA ILE A 222 1.61 -15.25 4.71
C ILE A 222 2.54 -14.90 5.86
N ALA A 223 2.99 -13.65 5.90
CA ALA A 223 3.73 -13.12 7.04
C ALA A 223 2.78 -12.43 8.01
N TYR A 224 2.88 -12.74 9.30
CA TYR A 224 2.06 -12.18 10.36
C TYR A 224 2.92 -11.39 11.34
N SER A 225 2.40 -10.24 11.77
CA SER A 225 2.95 -9.47 12.90
C SER A 225 1.84 -8.92 13.77
N SER A 226 1.98 -9.05 15.09
CA SER A 226 1.10 -8.39 16.06
C SER A 226 1.54 -6.96 16.39
N TYR A 227 2.54 -6.43 15.68
CA TYR A 227 3.03 -5.07 15.91
C TYR A 227 1.97 -4.06 15.40
N PRO A 228 1.42 -3.21 16.29
CA PRO A 228 0.27 -2.36 15.96
C PRO A 228 0.64 -1.11 15.15
N THR A 229 1.92 -0.75 15.14
CA THR A 229 2.46 0.43 14.46
C THR A 229 3.32 0.03 13.26
N TYR A 230 3.43 0.93 12.27
CA TYR A 230 4.28 0.75 11.09
C TYR A 230 3.91 -0.46 10.20
N GLY A 231 2.65 -0.88 10.18
CA GLY A 231 2.23 -2.07 9.42
C GLY A 231 2.56 -2.01 7.93
N SER A 232 2.51 -0.82 7.31
CA SER A 232 2.89 -0.65 5.90
C SER A 232 4.39 -0.83 5.69
N GLU A 233 5.23 -0.25 6.56
CA GLU A 233 6.69 -0.36 6.48
C GLU A 233 7.19 -1.77 6.81
N ILE A 234 6.61 -2.40 7.85
CA ILE A 234 6.90 -3.79 8.22
C ILE A 234 6.52 -4.72 7.07
N GLY A 235 5.33 -4.53 6.49
CA GLY A 235 4.87 -5.31 5.34
C GLY A 235 5.79 -5.15 4.13
N SER A 236 6.17 -3.92 3.79
CA SER A 236 7.10 -3.65 2.68
C SER A 236 8.48 -4.30 2.91
N GLU A 237 9.06 -4.13 4.10
CA GLU A 237 10.37 -4.74 4.42
C GLU A 237 10.30 -6.27 4.43
N LEU A 238 9.23 -6.88 4.96
CA LEU A 238 9.03 -8.33 4.93
C LEU A 238 8.87 -8.88 3.52
N LEU A 239 8.06 -8.22 2.67
CA LEU A 239 7.85 -8.64 1.30
C LEU A 239 9.13 -8.54 0.47
N ASN A 240 9.94 -7.49 0.69
CA ASN A 240 11.24 -7.35 0.03
C ASN A 240 12.24 -8.41 0.51
N LYS A 241 12.28 -8.67 1.83
CA LYS A 241 13.20 -9.62 2.44
C LYS A 241 12.87 -11.07 2.11
N TYR A 242 11.59 -11.40 1.97
CA TYR A 242 11.12 -12.78 1.76
C TYR A 242 10.26 -12.88 0.49
N PRO A 243 10.89 -13.14 -0.68
CA PRO A 243 10.20 -13.20 -1.97
C PRO A 243 9.05 -14.23 -2.05
N LEU A 244 9.10 -15.27 -1.23
CA LEU A 244 8.04 -16.28 -1.16
C LEU A 244 6.80 -15.83 -0.41
N VAL A 245 6.89 -14.82 0.47
CA VAL A 245 5.72 -14.26 1.14
C VAL A 245 4.83 -13.58 0.10
N ASP A 246 3.57 -14.01 0.02
CA ASP A 246 2.56 -13.45 -0.87
C ASP A 246 2.05 -12.11 -0.39
N PHE A 247 1.73 -12.03 0.90
CA PHE A 247 1.28 -10.82 1.55
C PHE A 247 1.59 -10.84 3.05
N PHE A 248 1.58 -9.66 3.64
CA PHE A 248 1.76 -9.41 5.05
C PHE A 248 0.41 -9.10 5.72
N VAL A 249 0.27 -9.51 6.98
CA VAL A 249 -0.86 -9.20 7.84
C VAL A 249 -0.38 -8.64 9.17
N SER A 250 -0.89 -7.46 9.53
CA SER A 250 -0.82 -6.96 10.90
C SER A 250 -2.13 -7.26 11.64
N CYS A 251 -2.05 -7.77 12.87
CA CYS A 251 -3.20 -8.16 13.69
C CYS A 251 -3.34 -7.26 14.91
N LEU A 252 -4.52 -6.70 15.14
CA LEU A 252 -4.83 -5.89 16.32
C LEU A 252 -6.16 -6.31 16.95
N TYR A 253 -6.12 -6.81 18.19
CA TYR A 253 -7.32 -7.07 18.97
C TYR A 253 -7.86 -5.80 19.61
N LYS A 254 -9.10 -5.43 19.29
CA LYS A 254 -9.81 -4.28 19.86
C LYS A 254 -10.70 -4.76 21.00
N LEU A 255 -10.16 -4.72 22.22
CA LEU A 255 -10.84 -5.20 23.43
C LEU A 255 -12.26 -4.65 23.61
N HIS A 256 -12.45 -3.35 23.38
CA HIS A 256 -13.76 -2.67 23.54
C HIS A 256 -14.84 -3.15 22.57
N LYS A 257 -14.45 -3.68 21.40
CA LYS A 257 -15.37 -4.25 20.39
C LYS A 257 -15.40 -5.78 20.39
N LYS A 258 -14.50 -6.42 21.14
CA LYS A 258 -14.29 -7.88 21.13
C LYS A 258 -14.07 -8.42 19.71
N GLU A 259 -13.34 -7.66 18.88
CA GLU A 259 -13.01 -7.99 17.49
C GLU A 259 -11.50 -7.94 17.26
N THR A 260 -10.99 -8.77 16.35
CA THR A 260 -9.63 -8.68 15.83
C THR A 260 -9.67 -8.07 14.44
N CYS A 261 -8.94 -6.97 14.25
CA CYS A 261 -8.78 -6.35 12.96
C CYS A 261 -7.45 -6.75 12.31
N PHE A 262 -7.53 -7.07 11.03
CA PHE A 262 -6.40 -7.47 10.20
C PHE A 262 -6.17 -6.40 9.14
N SER A 263 -4.92 -5.97 9.01
CA SER A 263 -4.47 -5.02 7.99
C SER A 263 -3.52 -5.75 7.05
N LEU A 264 -3.92 -5.92 5.79
CA LEU A 264 -3.24 -6.72 4.80
C LEU A 264 -2.42 -5.81 3.88
N ARG A 265 -1.20 -6.22 3.55
CA ARG A 265 -0.32 -5.53 2.60
C ARG A 265 0.27 -6.52 1.61
N SER A 266 0.18 -6.24 0.31
CA SER A 266 0.91 -6.96 -0.73
C SER A 266 1.70 -5.97 -1.60
N ALA A 267 2.24 -6.44 -2.72
CA ALA A 267 3.01 -5.62 -3.65
C ALA A 267 2.60 -5.95 -5.10
N ASP A 268 2.90 -5.05 -6.04
CA ASP A 268 2.53 -5.22 -7.46
C ASP A 268 3.14 -6.48 -8.08
N ASN A 269 4.34 -6.86 -7.64
CA ASN A 269 5.02 -8.09 -8.05
C ASN A 269 4.53 -9.35 -7.31
N ARG A 270 3.43 -9.29 -6.56
CA ARG A 270 2.78 -10.43 -5.91
C ARG A 270 1.52 -10.81 -6.66
N GLN A 271 1.16 -12.09 -6.65
CA GLN A 271 0.01 -12.61 -7.41
C GLN A 271 -1.32 -12.44 -6.66
N ILE A 272 -1.28 -12.27 -5.33
CA ILE A 272 -2.47 -12.25 -4.49
C ILE A 272 -3.02 -10.82 -4.35
N ASP A 273 -4.30 -10.66 -4.66
CA ASP A 273 -5.10 -9.48 -4.35
C ASP A 273 -5.64 -9.59 -2.91
N VAL A 274 -5.18 -8.70 -2.02
CA VAL A 274 -5.60 -8.74 -0.61
C VAL A 274 -6.98 -8.12 -0.38
N SER A 275 -7.49 -7.32 -1.33
CA SER A 275 -8.85 -6.77 -1.25
C SER A 275 -9.90 -7.86 -1.45
N GLU A 276 -9.68 -8.81 -2.35
CA GLU A 276 -10.57 -9.96 -2.54
C GLU A 276 -10.70 -10.80 -1.26
N ILE A 277 -9.59 -10.98 -0.54
CA ILE A 277 -9.57 -11.66 0.77
C ILE A 277 -10.39 -10.84 1.79
N ALA A 278 -10.18 -9.53 1.87
CA ALA A 278 -10.87 -8.69 2.82
C ALA A 278 -12.40 -8.65 2.58
N VAL A 279 -12.84 -8.53 1.32
CA VAL A 279 -14.26 -8.48 0.93
C VAL A 279 -15.01 -9.74 1.35
N LYS A 280 -14.40 -10.93 1.23
CA LYS A 280 -14.99 -12.20 1.68
C LYS A 280 -15.34 -12.23 3.17
N HIS A 281 -14.71 -11.37 3.96
CA HIS A 281 -14.89 -11.26 5.41
C HIS A 281 -15.53 -9.93 5.83
N GLY A 282 -16.26 -9.27 4.92
CA GLY A 282 -16.96 -8.01 5.18
C GLY A 282 -16.03 -6.79 5.33
N GLY A 283 -14.76 -6.94 4.95
CA GLY A 283 -13.79 -5.86 4.85
C GLY A 283 -13.74 -5.24 3.45
N GLY A 284 -12.63 -4.56 3.15
CA GLY A 284 -12.38 -3.97 1.84
C GLY A 284 -11.05 -3.26 1.74
N GLY A 285 -10.81 -2.62 0.60
CA GLY A 285 -9.60 -1.84 0.32
C GLY A 285 -9.14 -2.01 -1.12
N HIS A 286 -7.85 -1.81 -1.35
CA HIS A 286 -7.20 -1.95 -2.63
C HIS A 286 -6.42 -3.26 -2.73
N ARG A 287 -6.10 -3.66 -3.97
CA ARG A 287 -5.31 -4.85 -4.30
C ARG A 287 -4.13 -5.13 -3.37
N ASN A 288 -3.38 -4.07 -3.00
CA ASN A 288 -2.17 -4.16 -2.18
C ASN A 288 -2.34 -3.70 -0.74
N ALA A 289 -3.50 -3.16 -0.37
CA ALA A 289 -3.75 -2.62 0.96
C ALA A 289 -5.23 -2.71 1.29
N ALA A 290 -5.58 -3.68 2.13
CA ALA A 290 -6.96 -3.94 2.53
C ALA A 290 -7.04 -4.23 4.03
N GLY A 291 -8.25 -4.22 4.58
CA GLY A 291 -8.48 -4.55 5.98
C GLY A 291 -9.84 -5.18 6.22
N LEU A 292 -9.91 -6.02 7.25
CA LEU A 292 -11.12 -6.67 7.73
C LEU A 292 -11.10 -6.72 9.26
N CYS A 293 -12.27 -6.90 9.89
CA CYS A 293 -12.37 -7.18 11.32
C CYS A 293 -13.25 -8.40 11.54
N LEU A 294 -12.82 -9.31 12.40
CA LEU A 294 -13.51 -10.54 12.74
C LEU A 294 -13.84 -10.56 14.23
N ASN A 295 -15.02 -11.08 14.57
CA ASN A 295 -15.41 -11.26 15.97
C ASN A 295 -14.46 -12.24 16.69
N GLY A 296 -14.18 -11.93 17.96
CA GLY A 296 -13.33 -12.71 18.86
C GLY A 296 -11.85 -12.33 18.81
N PHE A 297 -11.10 -12.87 19.77
CA PHE A 297 -9.63 -12.83 19.78
C PHE A 297 -9.09 -13.82 18.76
N ARG A 298 -8.30 -13.33 17.80
CA ARG A 298 -7.69 -14.12 16.73
C ARG A 298 -6.24 -13.70 16.56
N VAL A 299 -5.41 -14.65 16.17
CA VAL A 299 -3.98 -14.43 15.89
C VAL A 299 -3.67 -14.47 14.39
N GLU A 300 -4.57 -15.03 13.59
CA GLU A 300 -4.43 -15.25 12.16
C GLU A 300 -5.77 -15.14 11.41
N LEU A 301 -5.72 -15.05 10.09
CA LEU A 301 -6.90 -15.13 9.22
C LEU A 301 -7.57 -16.51 9.34
N PRO A 302 -8.90 -16.61 9.11
CA PRO A 302 -9.70 -17.80 9.38
C PRO A 302 -9.56 -18.85 8.25
N TYR A 303 -8.33 -19.18 7.89
CA TYR A 303 -7.98 -20.16 6.88
C TYR A 303 -7.19 -21.30 7.51
N LYS A 304 -7.31 -22.50 6.95
CA LYS A 304 -6.62 -23.67 7.48
C LYS A 304 -5.12 -23.53 7.27
N GLU A 305 -4.35 -23.52 8.35
CA GLU A 305 -2.89 -23.63 8.29
C GLU A 305 -2.51 -25.00 7.67
N ALA A 306 -1.63 -24.94 6.69
CA ALA A 306 -0.98 -26.11 6.13
C ALA A 306 0.37 -26.27 6.81
N LYS A 307 0.61 -27.44 7.40
CA LYS A 307 1.78 -27.69 8.24
C LYS A 307 3.07 -27.37 7.51
N ASP A 308 3.80 -26.38 8.01
CA ASP A 308 5.08 -25.98 7.44
C ASP A 308 6.10 -27.12 7.56
N THR A 309 6.49 -27.67 6.42
CA THR A 309 7.51 -28.72 6.36
C THR A 309 8.74 -28.28 5.56
N TYR A 310 8.62 -27.21 4.75
CA TYR A 310 9.62 -26.87 3.73
C TYR A 310 9.77 -25.37 3.44
N LEU A 311 9.08 -24.45 4.14
CA LEU A 311 9.16 -23.03 3.82
C LEU A 311 10.59 -22.50 3.88
N GLU A 312 11.34 -22.80 4.95
CA GLU A 312 12.74 -22.43 5.07
C GLU A 312 13.64 -23.01 3.97
N VAL A 313 13.25 -24.17 3.43
CA VAL A 313 13.98 -24.82 2.34
C VAL A 313 13.65 -24.15 1.01
N LEU A 314 12.38 -23.87 0.76
CA LEU A 314 11.91 -23.11 -0.40
C LEU A 314 12.56 -21.72 -0.45
N GLU A 315 12.74 -21.05 0.69
CA GLU A 315 13.38 -19.73 0.77
C GLU A 315 14.85 -19.73 0.34
N LYS A 316 15.52 -20.89 0.39
CA LYS A 316 16.91 -21.07 -0.08
C LYS A 316 16.99 -21.40 -1.57
N ILE A 317 15.85 -21.69 -2.20
CA ILE A 317 15.82 -22.03 -3.62
C ILE A 317 16.11 -20.80 -4.46
N THR A 318 17.01 -20.99 -5.43
CA THR A 318 17.34 -20.00 -6.46
C THR A 318 17.12 -20.61 -7.82
N VAL A 319 16.61 -19.80 -8.76
CA VAL A 319 16.56 -20.17 -10.17
C VAL A 319 17.95 -20.00 -10.77
N LYS A 320 18.45 -21.05 -11.39
CA LYS A 320 19.73 -21.11 -12.09
C LYS A 320 19.48 -21.33 -13.57
N TYR A 321 20.51 -21.17 -14.39
CA TYR A 321 20.42 -21.36 -15.83
C TYR A 321 21.43 -22.41 -16.28
N VAL A 322 21.00 -23.32 -17.16
CA VAL A 322 21.92 -24.07 -18.00
C VAL A 322 22.13 -23.24 -19.25
N GLU A 323 23.38 -22.85 -19.50
CA GLU A 323 23.79 -22.15 -20.71
C GLU A 323 24.39 -23.20 -21.66
N GLN A 324 23.78 -23.34 -22.84
CA GLN A 324 24.35 -24.10 -23.94
C GLN A 324 24.62 -23.12 -25.09
N GLN A 325 25.89 -23.04 -25.47
CA GLN A 325 26.35 -22.22 -26.60
C GLN A 325 26.54 -23.15 -27.79
N ASP A 326 25.82 -22.89 -28.87
CA ASP A 326 26.06 -23.49 -30.18
C ASP A 326 26.35 -22.34 -31.17
N ASP A 327 27.06 -22.59 -32.27
CA ASP A 327 27.64 -21.55 -33.16
C ASP A 327 26.63 -20.55 -33.76
N LYS A 328 25.32 -20.73 -33.51
CA LYS A 328 24.22 -19.89 -34.02
C LYS A 328 23.16 -19.49 -32.98
N MET A 329 23.19 -19.99 -31.74
CA MET A 329 22.15 -19.69 -30.74
C MET A 329 22.59 -19.91 -29.29
N GLU A 330 22.25 -18.97 -28.40
CA GLU A 330 22.42 -19.11 -26.95
C GLU A 330 21.11 -19.64 -26.33
N ILE A 331 21.12 -20.86 -25.80
CA ILE A 331 19.96 -21.43 -25.11
C ILE A 331 20.16 -21.32 -23.60
N LYS A 332 19.26 -20.59 -22.92
CA LYS A 332 19.20 -20.50 -21.46
C LYS A 332 18.00 -21.26 -20.93
N ILE A 333 18.25 -22.39 -20.27
CA ILE A 333 17.18 -23.18 -19.65
C ILE A 333 17.16 -22.89 -18.14
N PRO A 334 16.13 -22.20 -17.63
CA PRO A 334 16.00 -21.93 -16.21
C PRO A 334 15.64 -23.21 -15.44
N TYR A 335 16.28 -23.43 -14.29
CA TYR A 335 16.02 -24.57 -13.43
C TYR A 335 16.12 -24.21 -11.95
N ILE A 336 15.39 -24.96 -11.13
CA ILE A 336 15.48 -24.89 -9.66
C ILE A 336 16.46 -25.95 -9.19
N LEU A 337 17.47 -25.57 -8.40
CA LEU A 337 18.34 -26.55 -7.75
C LEU A 337 17.86 -26.85 -6.33
N ILE A 338 17.39 -28.07 -6.11
CA ILE A 338 17.03 -28.61 -4.80
C ILE A 338 18.18 -29.46 -4.27
N ASN A 339 18.67 -29.13 -3.08
CA ASN A 339 19.63 -29.99 -2.39
C ASN A 339 18.87 -30.98 -1.51
N CYS A 340 18.90 -32.26 -1.88
CA CYS A 340 18.12 -33.30 -1.19
C CYS A 340 18.50 -33.48 0.28
N LYS A 341 19.68 -33.03 0.70
CA LYS A 341 20.07 -33.06 2.13
C LYS A 341 19.22 -32.11 2.98
N ASP A 342 18.67 -31.05 2.38
CA ASP A 342 17.84 -30.06 3.05
C ASP A 342 16.41 -30.57 3.22
N PHE A 343 16.08 -31.69 2.58
CA PHE A 343 14.81 -32.39 2.66
C PHE A 343 14.99 -33.69 3.44
N GLY A 344 14.14 -33.94 4.44
CA GLY A 344 14.15 -35.21 5.18
C GLY A 344 13.79 -36.40 4.27
N GLU A 345 14.13 -37.62 4.70
CA GLU A 345 13.85 -38.86 3.94
C GLU A 345 12.36 -39.04 3.59
N LYS A 346 11.45 -38.41 4.34
CA LYS A 346 10.00 -38.43 4.08
C LYS A 346 9.60 -37.76 2.77
N PHE A 347 10.31 -36.71 2.34
CA PHE A 347 10.01 -35.97 1.11
C PHE A 347 10.03 -36.88 -0.13
N PHE A 348 10.95 -37.85 -0.14
CA PHE A 348 11.11 -38.78 -1.27
C PHE A 348 10.17 -39.97 -1.23
N LYS A 349 9.43 -40.20 -0.13
CA LYS A 349 8.50 -41.33 -0.01
C LYS A 349 7.11 -41.01 -0.54
N THR A 350 6.67 -39.78 -0.30
CA THR A 350 5.40 -39.25 -0.79
C THR A 350 5.66 -37.78 -1.10
N PRO A 351 5.67 -37.37 -2.37
CA PRO A 351 5.80 -35.96 -2.72
C PRO A 351 4.71 -35.17 -2.01
N ASP A 352 5.11 -34.18 -1.22
CA ASP A 352 4.16 -33.30 -0.55
C ASP A 352 3.51 -32.41 -1.61
N GLN A 353 2.21 -32.59 -1.86
CA GLN A 353 1.47 -31.83 -2.87
C GLN A 353 1.59 -30.32 -2.61
N LEU A 354 1.64 -29.90 -1.35
CA LEU A 354 1.86 -28.50 -0.99
C LEU A 354 3.19 -27.96 -1.51
N PHE A 355 4.26 -28.76 -1.44
CA PHE A 355 5.57 -28.37 -1.96
C PHE A 355 5.52 -28.20 -3.48
N VAL A 356 4.91 -29.15 -4.17
CA VAL A 356 4.76 -29.13 -5.62
C VAL A 356 3.95 -27.91 -6.06
N ASP A 357 2.81 -27.66 -5.43
CA ASP A 357 1.93 -26.52 -5.72
C ASP A 357 2.64 -25.18 -5.50
N LEU A 358 3.40 -25.05 -4.40
CA LEU A 358 4.17 -23.83 -4.13
C LEU A 358 5.30 -23.63 -5.14
N ILE A 359 6.01 -24.69 -5.54
CA ILE A 359 7.05 -24.59 -6.58
C ILE A 359 6.43 -24.10 -7.89
N HIS A 360 5.38 -24.75 -8.37
CA HIS A 360 4.71 -24.37 -9.61
C HIS A 360 4.18 -22.94 -9.56
N ARG A 361 3.60 -22.51 -8.44
CA ARG A 361 3.05 -21.16 -8.30
C ARG A 361 4.11 -20.07 -8.22
N LYS A 362 5.20 -20.33 -7.51
CA LYS A 362 6.23 -19.32 -7.17
C LYS A 362 7.38 -19.27 -8.17
N PHE A 363 7.65 -20.37 -8.87
CA PHE A 363 8.78 -20.49 -9.79
C PHE A 363 8.32 -20.90 -11.20
N LYS A 364 7.25 -20.27 -11.71
CA LYS A 364 6.67 -20.53 -13.04
C LYS A 364 7.68 -20.44 -14.19
N ASN A 365 8.75 -19.66 -14.01
CA ASN A 365 9.77 -19.47 -15.03
C ASN A 365 10.82 -20.59 -15.03
N ALA A 366 10.82 -21.52 -14.07
CA ALA A 366 11.74 -22.65 -14.07
C ALA A 366 11.20 -23.78 -14.96
N ALA A 367 11.99 -24.19 -15.94
CA ALA A 367 11.65 -25.28 -16.85
C ALA A 367 12.00 -26.67 -16.28
N LEU A 368 12.92 -26.73 -15.31
CA LEU A 368 13.42 -27.97 -14.73
C LEU A 368 13.51 -27.88 -13.20
N LEU A 369 13.25 -29.00 -12.52
CA LEU A 369 13.66 -29.22 -11.14
C LEU A 369 14.89 -30.13 -11.09
N VAL A 370 16.01 -29.61 -10.61
CA VAL A 370 17.28 -30.34 -10.50
C VAL A 370 17.53 -30.73 -9.05
N PHE A 371 17.67 -32.02 -8.79
CA PHE A 371 17.95 -32.56 -7.48
C PHE A 371 19.45 -32.90 -7.35
N ARG A 372 20.11 -32.27 -6.37
CA ARG A 372 21.48 -32.60 -5.96
C ARG A 372 21.42 -33.63 -4.84
N LEU A 373 21.90 -34.83 -5.13
CA LEU A 373 21.88 -35.96 -4.19
C LEU A 373 23.24 -36.16 -3.53
N SER A 374 23.24 -36.53 -2.25
CA SER A 374 24.38 -37.23 -1.63
C SER A 374 24.22 -38.74 -1.83
N ARG A 375 25.31 -39.51 -1.73
CA ARG A 375 25.28 -40.98 -1.91
C ARG A 375 24.22 -41.67 -1.03
N ARG A 376 23.95 -41.12 0.17
CA ARG A 376 22.95 -41.63 1.13
C ARG A 376 21.52 -41.64 0.57
N TYR A 377 21.14 -40.65 -0.23
CA TYR A 377 19.75 -40.49 -0.70
C TYR A 377 19.51 -41.12 -2.08
N LEU A 378 20.56 -41.55 -2.77
CA LEU A 378 20.49 -42.04 -4.15
C LEU A 378 19.57 -43.26 -4.29
N GLY A 379 19.68 -44.25 -3.40
CA GLY A 379 18.88 -45.48 -3.47
C GLY A 379 17.39 -45.25 -3.25
N ASN A 380 17.03 -44.38 -2.30
CA ASN A 380 15.63 -44.03 -2.03
C ASN A 380 15.05 -43.15 -3.14
N PHE A 381 15.82 -42.17 -3.63
CA PHE A 381 15.42 -41.27 -4.72
C PHE A 381 15.07 -42.05 -5.98
N ILE A 382 15.94 -42.98 -6.43
CA ILE A 382 15.71 -43.78 -7.64
C ILE A 382 14.44 -44.66 -7.51
N ARG A 383 14.13 -45.18 -6.31
CA ARG A 383 12.98 -46.08 -6.10
C ARG A 383 11.62 -45.40 -6.18
N HIS A 384 11.53 -44.11 -5.90
CA HIS A 384 10.24 -43.41 -5.71
C HIS A 384 9.98 -42.31 -6.76
N LEU A 385 10.90 -42.12 -7.71
CA LEU A 385 10.82 -41.06 -8.72
C LEU A 385 9.96 -41.41 -9.95
N THR A 386 9.53 -42.67 -10.10
CA THR A 386 8.83 -43.17 -11.29
C THR A 386 7.48 -42.49 -11.56
N THR A 387 6.97 -41.71 -10.61
CA THR A 387 5.66 -41.03 -10.69
C THR A 387 5.72 -39.57 -11.19
N LEU A 388 6.89 -38.95 -11.39
CA LEU A 388 7.03 -37.48 -11.48
C LEU A 388 7.85 -36.91 -12.67
N CYS A 389 7.92 -37.60 -13.82
CA CYS A 389 8.49 -37.14 -15.12
C CYS A 389 9.94 -37.57 -15.48
N THR A 390 10.37 -37.23 -16.71
CA THR A 390 11.61 -37.64 -17.42
C THR A 390 12.89 -37.12 -16.75
N ILE A 391 13.87 -38.02 -16.55
CA ILE A 391 15.17 -37.75 -15.93
C ILE A 391 16.23 -37.41 -17.00
N LEU A 392 16.88 -36.26 -16.86
CA LEU A 392 18.13 -35.90 -17.54
C LEU A 392 19.27 -35.92 -16.51
N THR A 393 20.29 -36.74 -16.72
CA THR A 393 21.43 -36.81 -15.79
C THR A 393 22.48 -35.78 -16.22
N LEU A 394 22.73 -34.74 -15.41
CA LEU A 394 23.79 -33.77 -15.67
C LEU A 394 25.05 -34.19 -14.92
N HIS A 395 26.13 -34.46 -15.64
CA HIS A 395 27.32 -35.11 -15.09
C HIS A 395 28.55 -34.20 -15.05
N PRO A 396 28.71 -33.29 -14.06
CA PRO A 396 30.03 -32.72 -13.75
C PRO A 396 30.76 -33.68 -12.79
N LYS A 397 32.00 -34.03 -13.15
CA LYS A 397 32.88 -35.12 -12.65
C LYS A 397 33.03 -35.35 -11.12
N LYS A 398 32.28 -34.72 -10.20
CA LYS A 398 32.30 -35.03 -8.76
C LYS A 398 30.94 -35.02 -8.03
N LEU A 399 29.80 -34.81 -8.70
CA LEU A 399 28.44 -34.87 -8.10
C LEU A 399 27.44 -35.46 -9.10
N ARG A 400 26.61 -36.43 -8.66
CA ARG A 400 25.48 -36.92 -9.48
C ARG A 400 24.30 -35.96 -9.29
N SER A 401 24.09 -35.07 -10.24
CA SER A 401 22.92 -34.19 -10.30
C SER A 401 21.92 -34.74 -11.31
N PHE A 402 20.65 -34.81 -10.92
CA PHE A 402 19.56 -35.29 -11.78
C PHE A 402 18.60 -34.14 -12.04
N ALA A 403 18.33 -33.84 -13.30
CA ALA A 403 17.29 -32.92 -13.72
C ALA A 403 16.01 -33.69 -14.00
N ILE A 404 14.90 -33.22 -13.45
CA ILE A 404 13.55 -33.68 -13.75
C ILE A 404 12.90 -32.57 -14.57
N ARG A 405 12.39 -32.92 -15.75
CA ARG A 405 11.56 -32.02 -16.55
C ARG A 405 10.12 -32.17 -16.06
N SER A 406 9.53 -31.17 -15.43
CA SER A 406 8.09 -31.21 -15.18
C SER A 406 7.36 -31.05 -16.52
N LEU A 407 6.41 -31.95 -16.80
CA LEU A 407 5.54 -31.88 -17.98
C LEU A 407 4.58 -30.71 -17.91
#